data_AF-G2H0F9-F1
#
_entry.id   AF-G2H0F9-F1
#
_cell.length_a   1.000
_cell.length_b   1.000
_cell.length_c   1.000
_cell.angle_alpha   90.00
_cell.angle_beta   90.00
_cell.angle_gamma   90.00
#
_symmetry.space_group_name_H-M   'P 1'
#
loop_
_entity.id
_entity.type
_entity.pdbx_description
1 polymer ?
#
loop_
_entity_poly.entity_id
_entity_poly.type
_entity_poly.pdbx_seq_one_letter_code
_entity_poly.pdbx_strand_id
1 'polypeptide(L)'
;MNQATFVDTHKIFKKLEKTGISTNQAEAFSEIFRESHEAVDVATRRDLEDVRKELSGDIAEVKRDIIDVRKDMEFRFEKTDAQIADVRKDFMAEMSLIRKDIEKSGMQTTIKLGGMLVVAVGVILAVLKIPF
;
A
#
# COMPACT_ATOMS: atom_id res chain seq x y z
N MET A 1 10.30 36.91 19.51
CA MET A 1 10.38 37.43 20.89
C MET A 1 8.99 37.45 21.49
N ASN A 2 8.56 36.39 22.18
CA ASN A 2 7.34 36.42 23.00
C ASN A 2 7.75 35.99 24.40
N GLN A 3 7.79 36.96 25.31
CA GLN A 3 8.17 36.73 26.69
C GLN A 3 7.14 35.78 27.32
N ALA A 4 7.60 34.70 27.93
CA ALA A 4 6.82 34.06 28.97
C ALA A 4 6.58 35.15 30.01
N THR A 5 5.37 35.69 30.08
CA THR A 5 4.98 36.59 31.16
C THR A 5 4.86 35.72 32.40
N PHE A 6 6.01 35.43 33.01
CA PHE A 6 6.05 34.86 34.34
C PHE A 6 5.27 35.82 35.23
N VAL A 7 4.22 35.31 35.88
CA VAL A 7 3.39 36.11 36.76
C VAL A 7 4.29 36.56 37.92
N ASP A 8 4.62 37.85 37.95
CA ASP A 8 5.48 38.43 38.98
C ASP A 8 4.63 38.69 40.24
N THR A 9 4.55 37.66 41.08
CA THR A 9 3.79 37.65 42.34
C THR A 9 4.17 38.84 43.23
N HIS A 10 5.43 39.28 43.18
CA HIS A 10 5.92 40.43 43.96
C HIS A 10 5.39 41.78 43.42
N LYS A 11 5.29 41.95 42.09
CA LYS A 11 4.63 43.14 41.51
C LYS A 11 3.15 43.19 41.81
N ILE A 12 2.47 42.04 41.82
CA ILE A 12 1.05 41.96 42.20
C ILE A 12 0.89 42.41 43.65
N PHE A 13 1.69 41.86 44.56
CA PHE A 13 1.71 42.23 45.97
C PHE A 13 1.89 43.75 46.17
N LYS A 14 2.91 44.36 45.55
CA LYS A 14 3.15 45.81 45.67
C LYS A 14 2.00 46.66 45.10
N LYS A 15 1.30 46.16 44.09
CA LYS A 15 0.15 46.86 43.51
C LYS A 15 -1.05 46.81 44.44
N LEU A 16 -1.26 45.67 45.11
CA LEU A 16 -2.33 45.49 46.10
C LEU A 16 -2.11 46.39 47.33
N GLU A 17 -0.89 46.46 47.87
CA GLU A 17 -0.55 47.41 48.97
C GLU A 17 -0.79 48.87 48.55
N LYS A 18 -0.37 49.27 47.36
CA LYS A 18 -0.61 50.64 46.84
C LYS A 18 -2.09 50.99 46.69
N THR A 19 -2.95 50.00 46.49
CA THR A 19 -4.41 50.19 46.43
C THR A 19 -5.09 50.19 47.80
N GLY A 20 -4.32 50.12 48.89
CA GLY A 20 -4.84 50.15 50.26
C GLY A 20 -5.34 48.81 50.77
N ILE A 21 -5.05 47.71 50.06
CA ILE A 21 -5.33 46.34 50.53
C ILE A 21 -4.30 46.00 51.60
N SER A 22 -4.77 45.47 52.74
CA SER A 22 -3.87 45.08 53.84
C SER A 22 -2.89 43.99 53.41
N THR A 23 -1.68 44.01 53.96
CA THR A 23 -0.62 43.03 53.67
C THR A 23 -1.12 41.58 53.73
N ASN A 24 -1.90 41.24 54.75
CA ASN A 24 -2.47 39.90 54.94
C ASN A 24 -3.44 39.49 53.81
N GLN A 25 -4.23 40.44 53.30
CA GLN A 25 -5.13 40.17 52.17
C GLN A 25 -4.36 40.06 50.85
N ALA A 26 -3.35 40.90 50.64
CA ALA A 26 -2.49 40.84 49.45
C ALA A 26 -1.71 39.52 49.36
N GLU A 27 -1.24 39.02 50.51
CA GLU A 27 -0.60 37.71 50.65
C GLU A 27 -1.56 36.58 50.30
N ALA A 28 -2.77 36.57 50.86
CA ALA A 28 -3.81 35.56 50.55
C ALA A 28 -4.17 35.53 49.05
N PHE A 29 -4.30 36.69 48.39
CA PHE A 29 -4.54 36.73 46.94
C PHE A 29 -3.36 36.18 46.12
N SER A 30 -2.12 36.44 46.57
CA SER A 30 -0.92 35.96 45.89
C SER A 30 -0.74 34.44 46.01
N GLU A 31 -1.15 33.88 47.15
CA GLU A 31 -1.10 32.45 47.42
C GLU A 31 -2.13 31.69 46.59
N ILE A 32 -3.38 32.17 46.55
CA ILE A 32 -4.44 31.61 45.69
C ILE A 32 -4.03 31.64 44.21
N PHE A 33 -3.35 32.70 43.76
CA PHE A 33 -2.89 32.82 42.37
C PHE A 33 -1.76 31.84 42.04
N ARG A 34 -0.86 31.59 42.99
CA ARG A 34 0.20 30.59 42.88
C ARG A 34 -0.39 29.18 42.82
N GLU A 35 -1.27 28.85 43.76
CA GLU A 35 -1.96 27.56 43.79
C GLU A 35 -2.77 27.33 42.51
N SER A 36 -3.46 28.35 42.00
CA SER A 36 -4.20 28.25 40.74
C SER A 36 -3.30 28.05 39.52
N HIS A 37 -2.03 28.48 39.55
CA HIS A 37 -1.11 28.27 38.44
C HIS A 37 -0.36 26.94 38.55
N GLU A 38 -0.05 26.48 39.77
CA GLU A 38 0.54 25.16 40.04
C GLU A 38 -0.48 24.03 39.83
N ALA A 39 -1.78 24.28 40.05
CA ALA A 39 -2.84 23.31 39.83
C ALA A 39 -3.21 23.11 38.35
N VAL A 40 -2.78 24.00 37.44
CA VAL A 40 -3.01 23.87 36.01
C VAL A 40 -1.71 23.41 35.36
N ASP A 41 -1.62 22.11 35.10
CA ASP A 41 -0.53 21.52 34.32
C ASP A 41 -0.60 22.05 32.87
N VAL A 42 0.13 23.13 32.61
CA VAL A 42 0.18 23.78 31.29
C VAL A 42 1.44 23.35 30.56
N ALA A 43 1.26 22.77 29.37
CA ALA A 43 2.37 22.56 28.45
C ALA A 43 3.06 23.90 28.16
N THR A 44 4.38 23.94 28.33
CA THR A 44 5.17 25.12 28.02
C THR A 44 5.26 25.31 26.51
N ARG A 45 5.62 26.53 26.07
CA ARG A 45 5.91 26.77 24.65
C ARG A 45 6.97 25.81 24.09
N ARG A 46 7.94 25.41 24.93
CA ARG A 46 9.00 24.48 24.55
C ARG A 46 8.42 23.10 24.26
N ASP A 47 7.54 22.60 25.12
CA ASP A 47 6.88 21.31 24.93
C ASP A 47 6.08 21.30 23.61
N LEU A 48 5.37 22.39 23.31
CA LEU A 48 4.65 22.55 22.04
C LEU A 48 5.60 22.63 20.83
N GLU A 49 6.76 23.27 20.95
CA GLU A 49 7.76 23.31 19.89
C GLU A 49 8.40 21.95 19.65
N ASP A 50 8.62 21.18 20.70
CA ASP A 50 9.21 19.84 20.63
C ASP A 50 8.21 18.85 20.00
N VAL A 51 6.95 18.84 20.43
CA VAL A 51 5.86 18.07 19.79
C VAL A 51 5.69 18.47 18.32
N ARG A 52 5.77 19.77 18.00
CA ARG A 52 5.69 20.24 16.62
C ARG A 52 6.83 19.69 15.76
N LYS A 53 8.05 19.61 16.28
CA LYS A 53 9.21 19.04 15.57
C LYS A 53 9.06 17.54 15.38
N GLU A 54 8.64 16.82 16.42
CA GLU A 54 8.36 15.38 16.36
C GLU A 54 7.32 15.08 15.28
N LEU A 55 6.16 15.73 15.35
CA LEU A 55 5.10 15.57 14.34
C LEU A 55 5.56 15.95 12.93
N SER A 56 6.41 16.98 12.79
CA SER A 56 6.98 17.33 11.49
C SER A 56 7.92 16.24 10.96
N GLY A 57 8.65 15.56 11.85
CA GLY A 57 9.47 14.39 11.56
C GLY A 57 8.62 13.21 11.10
N ASP A 58 7.59 12.86 11.87
CA ASP A 58 6.66 11.77 11.54
C ASP A 58 5.98 11.99 10.19
N ILE A 59 5.53 13.22 9.91
CA ILE A 59 4.95 13.58 8.61
C ILE A 59 5.97 13.40 7.48
N ALA A 60 7.24 13.71 7.71
CA ALA A 60 8.29 13.53 6.71
C ALA A 60 8.62 12.04 6.49
N GLU A 61 8.55 11.21 7.53
CA GLU A 61 8.69 9.76 7.44
C GLU A 61 7.52 9.14 6.66
N VAL A 62 6.28 9.43 7.05
CA VAL A 62 5.09 8.94 6.33
C VAL A 62 5.11 9.37 4.86
N LYS A 63 5.59 10.57 4.53
CA LYS A 63 5.75 10.99 3.14
C LYS A 63 6.77 10.14 2.37
N ARG A 64 7.87 9.73 3.01
CA ARG A 64 8.86 8.83 2.40
C ARG A 64 8.25 7.45 2.19
N ASP A 65 7.57 6.91 3.18
CA ASP A 65 6.90 5.60 3.09
C ASP A 65 5.87 5.58 1.97
N ILE A 66 5.08 6.65 1.81
CA ILE A 66 4.12 6.78 0.71
C ILE A 66 4.81 6.77 -0.66
N ILE A 67 5.97 7.43 -0.79
CA ILE A 67 6.75 7.44 -2.03
C ILE A 67 7.27 6.04 -2.34
N ASP A 68 7.78 5.33 -1.33
CA ASP A 68 8.34 4.00 -1.51
C ASP A 68 7.25 2.96 -1.82
N VAL A 69 6.09 3.02 -1.15
CA VAL A 69 4.92 2.20 -1.50
C VAL A 69 4.45 2.48 -2.94
N ARG A 70 4.46 3.74 -3.38
CA ARG A 70 4.11 4.07 -4.78
C ARG A 70 5.07 3.42 -5.77
N LYS A 71 6.38 3.47 -5.51
CA LYS A 71 7.38 2.81 -6.36
C LYS A 71 7.22 1.29 -6.37
N ASP A 72 6.98 0.67 -5.21
CA ASP A 72 6.74 -0.78 -5.14
C ASP A 72 5.49 -1.18 -5.93
N MET A 73 4.41 -0.40 -5.83
CA MET A 73 3.22 -0.63 -6.64
C MET A 73 3.51 -0.52 -8.14
N GLU A 74 4.18 0.54 -8.60
CA GLU A 74 4.57 0.70 -10.01
C GLU A 74 5.39 -0.50 -10.50
N PHE A 75 6.41 -0.93 -9.74
CA PHE A 75 7.20 -2.11 -10.07
C PHE A 75 6.37 -3.40 -10.14
N ARG A 76 5.44 -3.59 -9.20
CA ARG A 76 4.56 -4.76 -9.19
C ARG A 76 3.56 -4.76 -10.35
N PHE A 77 3.08 -3.59 -10.78
CA PHE A 77 2.24 -3.48 -11.98
C PHE A 77 3.03 -3.86 -13.23
N GLU A 78 4.22 -3.30 -13.44
CA GLU A 78 5.09 -3.64 -14.57
C GLU A 78 5.40 -5.15 -14.60
N LYS A 79 5.72 -5.74 -13.44
CA LYS A 79 5.95 -7.18 -13.32
C LYS A 79 4.70 -8.00 -13.67
N THR A 80 3.53 -7.57 -13.24
CA THR A 80 2.27 -8.25 -13.53
C THR A 80 1.95 -8.20 -15.02
N ASP A 81 2.14 -7.04 -15.66
CA ASP A 81 1.94 -6.88 -17.11
C ASP A 81 2.89 -7.78 -17.91
N ALA A 82 4.16 -7.87 -17.50
CA ALA A 82 5.13 -8.79 -18.10
C ALA A 82 4.69 -10.25 -17.95
N GLN A 83 4.26 -10.66 -16.76
CA GLN A 83 3.75 -12.02 -16.52
C GLN A 83 2.50 -12.34 -17.35
N ILE A 84 1.59 -11.38 -17.51
CA ILE A 84 0.39 -11.54 -18.36
C ILE A 84 0.79 -11.70 -19.83
N ALA A 85 1.78 -10.92 -20.31
CA ALA A 85 2.29 -11.02 -21.67
C ALA A 85 2.93 -12.40 -21.93
N ASP A 86 3.73 -12.89 -20.98
CA ASP A 86 4.36 -14.21 -21.06
C ASP A 86 3.30 -15.33 -21.07
N VAL A 87 2.33 -15.31 -20.16
CA VAL A 87 1.24 -16.30 -20.14
C VAL A 87 0.44 -16.29 -21.45
N ARG A 88 0.18 -15.09 -22.02
CA ARG A 88 -0.49 -14.98 -23.32
C ARG A 88 0.34 -15.63 -24.43
N LYS A 89 1.65 -15.39 -24.44
CA LYS A 89 2.57 -15.97 -25.44
C LYS A 89 2.62 -17.49 -25.32
N ASP A 90 2.73 -18.02 -24.11
CA ASP A 90 2.74 -19.45 -23.84
C ASP A 90 1.43 -20.11 -24.29
N PHE A 91 0.29 -19.49 -23.97
CA PHE A 91 -1.01 -19.97 -24.42
C PHE A 91 -1.15 -19.98 -25.96
N MET A 92 -0.64 -18.95 -26.65
CA MET A 92 -0.63 -18.93 -28.12
C MET A 92 0.27 -20.02 -28.71
N ALA A 93 1.42 -20.29 -28.08
CA ALA A 93 2.31 -21.37 -28.49
C ALA A 93 1.65 -22.75 -28.30
N GLU A 94 1.02 -22.99 -27.15
CA GLU A 94 0.30 -24.22 -26.85
C GLU A 94 -0.88 -24.44 -27.81
N MET A 95 -1.64 -23.40 -28.12
CA MET A 95 -2.72 -23.45 -29.12
C MET A 95 -2.24 -23.73 -30.55
N SER A 96 -1.01 -23.31 -30.88
CA SER A 96 -0.40 -23.66 -32.17
C SER A 96 -0.01 -25.14 -32.21
N LEU A 97 0.57 -25.66 -31.12
CA LEU A 97 0.94 -27.07 -31.01
C LEU A 97 -0.30 -27.98 -31.07
N ILE A 98 -1.34 -27.66 -30.30
CA ILE A 98 -2.60 -28.42 -30.31
C ILE A 98 -3.22 -28.46 -31.71
N ARG A 99 -3.20 -27.35 -32.46
CA ARG A 99 -3.67 -27.34 -33.85
C ARG A 99 -2.89 -28.30 -34.75
N LYS A 100 -1.55 -28.29 -34.65
CA LYS A 100 -0.70 -29.23 -35.41
C LYS A 100 -0.96 -30.69 -35.02
N ASP A 101 -1.16 -30.96 -33.74
CA ASP A 101 -1.44 -32.31 -33.26
C ASP A 101 -2.81 -32.82 -33.76
N ILE A 102 -3.84 -31.96 -33.79
CA ILE A 102 -5.15 -32.29 -34.35
C ILE A 102 -5.03 -32.58 -35.86
N GLU A 103 -4.34 -31.74 -36.62
CA GLU A 103 -4.12 -31.95 -38.06
C GLU A 103 -3.38 -33.27 -38.32
N LYS A 104 -2.31 -33.54 -37.56
CA LYS A 104 -1.53 -34.77 -37.66
C LYS A 104 -2.37 -36.00 -37.33
N SER A 105 -3.15 -35.95 -36.27
CA SER A 105 -4.06 -37.04 -35.87
C SER A 105 -5.14 -37.29 -36.93
N GLY A 106 -5.71 -36.23 -37.49
CA GLY A 106 -6.67 -36.29 -38.60
C GLY A 106 -6.07 -36.98 -39.83
N MET A 107 -4.92 -36.51 -40.30
CA MET A 107 -4.22 -37.11 -41.45
C MET A 107 -3.89 -38.58 -41.22
N GLN A 108 -3.36 -38.93 -40.04
CA GLN A 108 -3.01 -40.31 -39.72
C GLN A 108 -4.25 -41.22 -39.72
N THR A 109 -5.38 -40.73 -39.25
CA THR A 109 -6.65 -41.47 -39.25
C THR A 109 -7.17 -41.67 -40.67
N THR A 110 -7.16 -40.62 -41.50
CA THR A 110 -7.57 -40.72 -42.91
C THR A 110 -6.70 -41.70 -43.69
N ILE A 111 -5.38 -41.66 -43.49
CA ILE A 111 -4.44 -42.59 -44.14
C ILE A 111 -4.71 -44.03 -43.70
N LYS A 112 -4.88 -44.28 -42.39
CA LYS A 112 -5.18 -45.62 -41.86
C LYS A 112 -6.50 -46.17 -42.41
N LEU A 113 -7.56 -45.37 -42.43
CA LEU A 113 -8.86 -45.78 -42.96
C LEU A 113 -8.79 -46.05 -44.47
N GLY A 114 -8.11 -45.19 -45.25
CA GLY A 114 -7.89 -45.41 -46.67
C GLY A 114 -7.13 -46.72 -46.94
N GLY A 115 -6.06 -46.99 -46.19
CA GLY A 115 -5.32 -48.25 -46.28
C GLY A 115 -6.18 -49.48 -45.94
N MET A 116 -6.99 -49.40 -44.88
CA MET A 116 -7.92 -50.48 -44.51
C MET A 116 -8.97 -50.74 -45.59
N LEU A 117 -9.52 -49.69 -46.22
CA LEU A 117 -10.48 -49.84 -47.32
C LEU A 117 -9.87 -50.54 -48.54
N VAL A 118 -8.64 -50.16 -48.93
CA VAL A 118 -7.93 -50.83 -50.04
C VAL A 118 -7.72 -52.31 -49.74
N VAL A 119 -7.30 -52.65 -48.52
CA VAL A 119 -7.15 -54.05 -48.09
C VAL A 119 -8.49 -54.78 -48.12
N ALA A 120 -9.55 -54.19 -47.55
CA ALA A 120 -10.88 -54.81 -47.52
C ALA A 120 -11.43 -55.08 -48.93
N VAL A 121 -11.30 -54.11 -49.84
CA VAL A 121 -11.72 -54.27 -51.25
C VAL A 121 -10.89 -55.36 -51.94
N GLY A 122 -9.57 -55.38 -51.74
CA GLY A 122 -8.70 -56.42 -52.32
C GLY A 122 -9.08 -57.83 -51.86
N VAL A 123 -9.42 -58.00 -50.57
CA VAL A 123 -9.90 -59.28 -50.02
C VAL A 123 -11.22 -59.70 -50.68
N ILE A 124 -12.18 -58.79 -50.83
CA ILE A 124 -13.48 -59.08 -51.47
C ILE A 124 -13.29 -59.53 -52.93
N LEU A 125 -12.47 -58.82 -53.71
CA LEU A 125 -12.21 -59.17 -55.11
C LEU A 125 -11.55 -60.56 -55.25
N ALA A 126 -10.60 -60.89 -54.37
CA ALA A 126 -9.93 -62.19 -54.37
C ALA A 126 -10.89 -63.35 -54.07
N VAL A 127 -11.84 -63.17 -53.15
CA VAL A 127 -12.86 -64.18 -52.84
C VAL A 127 -13.83 -64.38 -54.00
N LEU A 128 -14.20 -63.32 -54.72
CA LEU A 128 -15.16 -63.36 -55.83
C LEU A 128 -14.55 -63.84 -57.17
N LYS A 129 -13.23 -64.06 -57.26
CA LYS A 129 -12.52 -64.43 -58.51
C LYS A 129 -12.84 -63.50 -59.68
N ILE A 130 -13.01 -62.21 -59.41
CA ILE A 130 -13.23 -61.22 -60.47
C ILE A 130 -11.88 -61.06 -61.20
N PRO A 131 -11.80 -61.34 -62.52
CA PRO A 131 -10.57 -61.09 -63.26
C PRO A 131 -10.30 -59.58 -63.27
N PHE A 132 -9.06 -59.20 -62.93
CA PHE A 132 -8.59 -57.82 -62.91
C PHE A 132 -8.52 -57.23 -64.32
#